data_AF-A0A0D1WQW6-F1
#
_entry.id   AF-A0A0D1WQW6-F1
#
_cell.length_a   1.000
_cell.length_b   1.000
_cell.length_c   1.000
_cell.angle_alpha   90.00
_cell.angle_beta   90.00
_cell.angle_gamma   90.00
#
_symmetry.space_group_name_H-M   'P 1'
#
loop_
_entity.id
_entity.type
_entity.pdbx_description
1 polymer ?
#
loop_
_entity_poly.entity_id
_entity_poly.type
_entity_poly.pdbx_seq_one_letter_code
_entity_poly.pdbx_strand_id
1 'polypeptide(L)'
;MQMPQVAIVTGGVYANAGVSDRTDLIEPAEELENGAPPRPDTFVVDVCLLGVIYASYLALHFFRKNTTQGGKLVMTSSIAGIYSAPGVSVYAAAKHGVIGLTRSLAYRLQQRGDTNISVNAICPALVVTGLVNPDLAKRVPKEYITPAATIVKAIERFIDDPSITGQVAECSGEEIFYRDGHAFSNEGSKWVMTGGLKRLLLPGEEQAVRK
;
A
#
# COMPACT_ATOMS: atom_id res chain seq x y z
N MET A 1 -5.52 -38.52 -12.20
CA MET A 1 -6.48 -37.43 -11.95
C MET A 1 -5.68 -36.15 -11.82
N GLN A 2 -5.70 -35.33 -12.87
CA GLN A 2 -4.85 -34.14 -13.01
C GLN A 2 -5.54 -33.00 -12.24
N MET A 3 -4.88 -32.46 -11.21
CA MET A 3 -5.40 -31.30 -10.48
C MET A 3 -5.58 -30.15 -11.48
N PRO A 4 -6.70 -29.42 -11.45
CA PRO A 4 -6.88 -28.25 -12.30
C PRO A 4 -5.83 -27.21 -11.89
N GLN A 5 -4.83 -26.98 -12.75
CA GLN A 5 -3.93 -25.86 -12.62
C GLN A 5 -4.76 -24.60 -12.90
N VAL A 6 -5.07 -23.85 -11.85
CA VAL A 6 -5.52 -22.46 -11.99
C VAL A 6 -4.31 -21.67 -12.48
N ALA A 7 -4.14 -21.62 -13.81
CA ALA A 7 -3.29 -20.63 -14.43
C ALA A 7 -4.03 -19.29 -14.32
N ILE A 8 -3.61 -18.45 -13.38
CA ILE A 8 -3.99 -17.04 -13.39
C ILE A 8 -3.25 -16.42 -14.58
N VAL A 9 -3.89 -16.39 -15.75
CA VAL A 9 -3.33 -15.85 -17.00
C VAL A 9 -3.23 -14.31 -16.95
N THR A 10 -3.83 -13.66 -15.96
CA THR A 10 -3.68 -12.22 -15.74
C THR A 10 -2.54 -11.98 -14.76
N GLY A 11 -1.36 -11.61 -15.27
CA GLY A 11 -0.14 -11.31 -14.50
C GLY A 11 -0.22 -10.07 -13.59
N GLY A 12 -1.38 -9.73 -13.04
CA GLY A 12 -1.61 -8.55 -12.21
C GLY A 12 -2.44 -8.85 -10.96
N VAL A 13 -2.06 -8.28 -9.82
CA VAL A 13 -2.82 -8.29 -8.56
C VAL A 13 -3.08 -6.86 -8.15
N TYR A 14 -4.35 -6.55 -7.84
CA TYR A 14 -4.76 -5.26 -7.31
C TYR A 14 -5.26 -5.40 -5.86
N ALA A 15 -4.48 -4.91 -4.90
CA ALA A 15 -4.83 -4.96 -3.48
C ALA A 15 -5.62 -3.71 -3.09
N ASN A 16 -6.97 -3.80 -3.10
CA ASN A 16 -7.87 -2.66 -2.94
C ASN A 16 -8.62 -2.59 -1.60
N ALA A 17 -8.66 -3.67 -0.82
CA ALA A 17 -9.50 -3.73 0.38
C ALA A 17 -9.21 -2.57 1.37
N GLY A 18 -10.27 -2.02 1.96
CA GLY A 18 -10.15 -0.93 2.92
C GLY A 18 -11.45 -0.67 3.68
N VAL A 19 -11.30 -0.18 4.91
CA VAL A 19 -12.38 0.26 5.80
C VAL A 19 -11.94 1.54 6.51
N SER A 20 -12.89 2.30 7.08
CA SER A 20 -12.62 3.51 7.86
C SER A 20 -12.37 3.18 9.33
N ASP A 21 -11.77 4.12 10.05
CA ASP A 21 -11.66 4.09 11.51
C ASP A 21 -13.04 3.91 12.15
N ARG A 22 -13.05 3.15 13.26
CA ARG A 22 -14.24 2.89 14.08
C ARG A 22 -14.12 3.47 15.49
N THR A 23 -12.96 4.00 15.82
CA THR A 23 -12.63 4.60 17.10
C THR A 23 -11.88 5.90 16.82
N ASP A 24 -12.31 6.98 17.45
CA ASP A 24 -11.53 8.21 17.49
C ASP A 24 -10.55 8.13 18.67
N LEU A 25 -9.25 8.23 18.38
CA LEU A 25 -8.19 8.06 19.39
C LEU A 25 -8.04 9.27 20.32
N ILE A 26 -8.60 10.43 19.98
CA ILE A 26 -8.51 11.62 20.83
C ILE A 26 -9.72 11.78 21.75
N GLU A 27 -10.82 11.08 21.46
CA GLU A 27 -12.00 11.09 22.31
C GLU A 27 -11.74 10.34 23.61
N PRO A 28 -12.16 10.89 24.78
CA PRO A 28 -12.02 10.19 26.05
C PRO A 28 -12.73 8.83 26.01
N ALA A 29 -12.01 7.79 26.43
CA ALA A 29 -12.60 6.46 26.53
C ALA A 29 -13.36 6.29 27.85
N GLU A 30 -14.48 5.57 27.82
CA GLU A 30 -15.12 5.08 29.03
C GLU A 30 -14.22 4.03 29.69
N GLU A 31 -13.83 4.26 30.94
CA GLU A 31 -12.99 3.34 31.69
C GLU A 31 -13.72 2.02 31.99
N LEU A 32 -12.96 0.92 31.93
CA LEU A 32 -13.40 -0.38 32.42
C LEU A 32 -13.49 -0.37 33.95
N GLU A 33 -14.07 -1.43 34.54
CA GLU A 33 -14.20 -1.56 36.02
C GLU A 33 -12.87 -1.43 36.78
N ASN A 34 -11.74 -1.71 36.11
CA ASN A 34 -10.40 -1.60 36.68
C ASN A 34 -9.73 -0.22 36.48
N GLY A 35 -10.44 0.77 35.94
CA GLY A 35 -9.93 2.11 35.67
C GLY A 35 -9.04 2.24 34.44
N ALA A 36 -8.90 1.19 33.62
CA ALA A 36 -8.15 1.26 32.36
C ALA A 36 -9.08 1.56 31.17
N PRO A 37 -8.61 2.25 30.12
CA PRO A 37 -9.37 2.36 28.89
C PRO A 37 -9.47 0.99 28.18
N PRO A 38 -10.52 0.73 27.39
CA PRO A 38 -10.59 -0.44 26.53
C PRO A 38 -9.47 -0.40 25.49
N ARG A 39 -9.10 -1.59 24.99
CA ARG A 39 -8.21 -1.69 23.83
C ARG A 39 -8.86 -0.97 22.64
N PRO A 40 -8.14 -0.09 21.92
CA PRO A 40 -8.68 0.57 20.73
C PRO A 40 -8.99 -0.45 19.63
N ASP A 41 -10.01 -0.17 18.81
CA ASP A 41 -10.30 -0.97 17.62
C ASP A 41 -9.20 -0.75 16.57
N THR A 42 -8.44 -1.82 16.28
CA THR A 42 -7.37 -1.83 15.28
C THR A 42 -7.75 -2.54 13.99
N PHE A 43 -9.02 -2.88 13.77
CA PHE A 43 -9.49 -3.63 12.62
C PHE A 43 -9.16 -2.94 11.29
N VAL A 44 -9.12 -1.61 11.29
CA VAL A 44 -8.67 -0.83 10.13
C VAL A 44 -7.23 -1.15 9.73
N VAL A 45 -6.33 -1.41 10.69
CA VAL A 45 -4.94 -1.82 10.41
C VAL A 45 -4.93 -3.22 9.81
N ASP A 46 -5.74 -4.13 10.36
CA ASP A 46 -5.83 -5.51 9.87
C ASP A 46 -6.26 -5.54 8.40
N VAL A 47 -7.26 -4.76 8.02
CA VAL A 47 -7.75 -4.72 6.63
C VAL A 47 -6.85 -3.89 5.72
N CYS A 48 -6.58 -2.64 6.09
CA CYS A 48 -5.93 -1.67 5.22
C CYS A 48 -4.42 -1.88 5.08
N LEU A 49 -3.77 -2.57 6.03
CA LEU A 49 -2.32 -2.84 5.99
C LEU A 49 -2.01 -4.33 6.01
N LEU A 50 -2.48 -5.10 7.00
CA LEU A 50 -2.13 -6.53 7.06
C LEU A 50 -2.69 -7.30 5.87
N GLY A 51 -3.93 -7.03 5.47
CA GLY A 51 -4.54 -7.59 4.26
C GLY A 51 -3.70 -7.32 3.00
N VAL A 52 -3.15 -6.11 2.88
CA VAL A 52 -2.26 -5.73 1.78
C VAL A 52 -0.93 -6.48 1.85
N ILE A 53 -0.37 -6.67 3.05
CA ILE A 53 0.86 -7.46 3.27
C ILE A 53 0.63 -8.92 2.84
N TYR A 54 -0.47 -9.53 3.27
CA TYR A 54 -0.81 -10.90 2.88
C TYR A 54 -1.04 -11.04 1.38
N ALA A 55 -1.80 -10.12 0.77
CA ALA A 55 -2.00 -10.09 -0.68
C ALA A 55 -0.66 -9.95 -1.43
N SER A 56 0.22 -9.06 -0.98
CA SER A 56 1.55 -8.88 -1.55
C SER A 56 2.41 -10.13 -1.43
N TYR A 57 2.42 -10.78 -0.27
CA TYR A 57 3.17 -12.01 -0.04
C TYR A 57 2.73 -13.13 -0.99
N LEU A 58 1.41 -13.34 -1.11
CA LEU A 58 0.83 -14.33 -2.02
C LEU A 58 1.11 -13.98 -3.48
N ALA A 59 0.90 -12.72 -3.88
CA ALA A 59 1.18 -12.26 -5.24
C ALA A 59 2.63 -12.53 -5.64
N LEU A 60 3.60 -12.10 -4.81
CA LEU A 60 5.02 -12.29 -5.08
C LEU A 60 5.42 -13.78 -5.09
N HIS A 61 4.76 -14.63 -4.30
CA HIS A 61 4.99 -16.08 -4.35
C HIS A 61 4.52 -16.69 -5.68
N PHE A 62 3.30 -16.34 -6.12
CA PHE A 62 2.71 -16.92 -7.32
C PHE A 62 3.24 -16.31 -8.62
N PHE A 63 3.62 -15.02 -8.64
CA PHE A 63 4.29 -14.39 -9.80
C PHE A 63 5.57 -15.13 -10.22
N ARG A 64 6.32 -15.66 -9.25
CA ARG A 64 7.52 -16.46 -9.52
C ARG A 64 7.22 -17.86 -10.07
N LYS A 65 5.97 -18.31 -9.96
CA LYS A 65 5.49 -19.61 -10.46
C LYS A 65 4.75 -19.50 -11.80
N ASN A 66 4.51 -18.30 -12.30
CA ASN A 66 3.88 -18.09 -13.61
C ASN A 66 4.74 -18.68 -14.73
N THR A 67 4.09 -19.18 -15.77
CA THR A 67 4.74 -19.72 -16.98
C THR A 67 5.57 -18.66 -17.70
N THR A 68 5.04 -17.45 -17.79
CA THR A 68 5.81 -16.24 -18.08
C THR A 68 6.23 -15.63 -16.75
N GLN A 69 7.52 -15.73 -16.39
CA GLN A 69 8.01 -15.18 -15.13
C GLN A 69 7.74 -13.67 -15.06
N GLY A 70 7.09 -13.22 -13.98
CA GLY A 70 6.84 -11.81 -13.73
C GLY A 70 5.47 -11.54 -13.13
N GLY A 71 5.19 -10.27 -12.89
CA GLY A 71 3.87 -9.82 -12.41
C GLY A 71 3.79 -8.34 -12.08
N LYS A 72 2.56 -7.84 -11.95
CA LYS A 72 2.22 -6.45 -11.66
C LYS A 72 1.44 -6.38 -10.37
N LEU A 73 2.00 -5.81 -9.32
CA LEU A 73 1.29 -5.57 -8.06
C LEU A 73 0.97 -4.08 -7.94
N VAL A 74 -0.32 -3.75 -7.93
CA VAL A 74 -0.79 -2.39 -7.63
C VAL A 74 -1.53 -2.43 -6.31
N MET A 75 -1.13 -1.58 -5.37
CA MET A 75 -1.75 -1.47 -4.05
C MET A 75 -2.56 -0.18 -3.93
N THR A 76 -3.64 -0.22 -3.15
CA THR A 76 -4.45 0.97 -2.88
C THR A 76 -4.07 1.55 -1.53
N SER A 77 -3.29 2.64 -1.57
CA SER A 77 -3.12 3.54 -0.44
C SER A 77 -4.26 4.58 -0.44
N SER A 78 -3.97 5.85 -0.14
CA SER A 78 -4.90 6.97 -0.10
C SER A 78 -4.11 8.27 -0.07
N ILE A 79 -4.74 9.42 -0.37
CA ILE A 79 -4.17 10.71 0.00
C ILE A 79 -3.91 10.83 1.51
N ALA A 80 -4.67 10.12 2.35
CA ALA A 80 -4.39 9.99 3.79
C ALA A 80 -3.11 9.20 4.11
N GLY A 81 -2.54 8.52 3.10
CA GLY A 81 -1.21 7.92 3.17
C GLY A 81 -0.07 8.89 2.83
N ILE A 82 -0.39 10.08 2.34
CA ILE A 82 0.57 11.13 1.93
C ILE A 82 0.50 12.33 2.88
N TYR A 83 -0.72 12.72 3.24
CA TYR A 83 -1.02 13.87 4.07
C TYR A 83 -1.58 13.43 5.43
N SER A 84 -1.64 14.37 6.38
CA SER A 84 -2.42 14.15 7.59
C SER A 84 -3.90 14.02 7.25
N ALA A 85 -4.59 13.09 7.92
CA ALA A 85 -6.04 12.94 7.81
C ALA A 85 -6.65 12.93 9.22
N PRO A 86 -6.97 14.11 9.78
CA PRO A 86 -7.37 14.24 11.18
C PRO A 86 -8.56 13.39 11.58
N GLY A 87 -9.54 13.20 10.68
CA GLY A 87 -10.74 12.42 10.99
C GLY A 87 -10.58 10.89 10.90
N VAL A 88 -9.42 10.39 10.45
CA VAL A 88 -9.16 8.95 10.26
C VAL A 88 -7.68 8.62 10.52
N SER A 89 -7.20 8.91 11.73
CA SER A 89 -5.78 8.84 12.09
C SER A 89 -5.17 7.43 11.98
N VAL A 90 -5.92 6.37 12.33
CA VAL A 90 -5.42 4.99 12.28
C VAL A 90 -5.39 4.48 10.84
N TYR A 91 -6.41 4.82 10.05
CA TYR A 91 -6.44 4.61 8.61
C TYR A 91 -5.27 5.32 7.92
N ALA A 92 -4.98 6.57 8.29
CA ALA A 92 -3.86 7.33 7.75
C ALA A 92 -2.53 6.61 8.03
N ALA A 93 -2.32 6.12 9.26
CA ALA A 93 -1.15 5.34 9.63
C ALA A 93 -1.04 4.05 8.78
N ALA A 94 -2.14 3.31 8.62
CA ALA A 94 -2.17 2.10 7.79
C ALA A 94 -1.82 2.41 6.31
N LYS A 95 -2.37 3.49 5.75
CA LYS A 95 -2.16 3.88 4.35
C LYS A 95 -0.76 4.47 4.08
N HIS A 96 -0.14 5.14 5.06
CA HIS A 96 1.29 5.46 5.02
C HIS A 96 2.12 4.16 4.99
N GLY A 97 1.74 3.16 5.78
CA GLY A 97 2.35 1.82 5.78
C GLY A 97 2.33 1.16 4.40
N VAL A 98 1.24 1.30 3.63
CA VAL A 98 1.15 0.78 2.25
C VAL A 98 2.15 1.47 1.32
N ILE A 99 2.36 2.79 1.45
CA ILE A 99 3.39 3.51 0.66
C ILE A 99 4.79 3.02 1.03
N GLY A 100 5.08 2.90 2.33
CA GLY A 100 6.35 2.36 2.82
C GLY A 100 6.62 0.94 2.31
N LEU A 101 5.59 0.08 2.33
CA LEU A 101 5.65 -1.28 1.80
C LEU A 101 5.94 -1.29 0.30
N THR A 102 5.24 -0.46 -0.48
CA THR A 102 5.41 -0.34 -1.94
C THR A 102 6.85 -0.03 -2.31
N ARG A 103 7.41 1.03 -1.73
CA ARG A 103 8.77 1.48 -2.01
C ARG A 103 9.81 0.46 -1.55
N SER A 104 9.60 -0.14 -0.38
CA SER A 104 10.49 -1.16 0.17
C SER A 104 10.52 -2.43 -0.69
N LEU A 105 9.35 -2.93 -1.11
CA LEU A 105 9.25 -4.12 -1.95
C LEU A 105 9.88 -3.89 -3.32
N ALA A 106 9.57 -2.76 -3.98
CA ALA A 106 10.15 -2.42 -5.27
C ALA A 106 11.68 -2.37 -5.23
N TYR A 107 12.25 -1.66 -4.24
CA TYR A 107 13.70 -1.60 -4.05
C TYR A 107 14.30 -2.99 -3.81
N ARG A 108 13.66 -3.81 -2.97
CA ARG A 108 14.12 -5.17 -2.66
C ARG A 108 14.08 -6.11 -3.85
N LEU A 109 13.08 -5.98 -4.73
CA LEU A 109 13.00 -6.75 -5.97
C LEU A 109 14.14 -6.38 -6.92
N GLN A 110 14.42 -5.08 -7.10
CA GLN A 110 15.55 -4.61 -7.90
C GLN A 110 16.88 -5.15 -7.36
N GLN A 111 17.12 -5.09 -6.05
CA GLN A 111 18.35 -5.63 -5.43
C GLN A 111 18.49 -7.14 -5.58
N ARG A 112 17.40 -7.88 -5.81
CA ARG A 112 17.41 -9.31 -6.08
C ARG A 112 17.55 -9.66 -7.56
N GLY A 113 17.42 -8.68 -8.46
CA GLY A 113 17.36 -8.91 -9.91
C GLY A 113 15.98 -9.36 -10.42
N ASP A 114 14.93 -9.30 -9.60
CA ASP A 114 13.54 -9.66 -9.98
C ASP A 114 12.90 -8.51 -10.81
N THR A 115 13.50 -8.14 -11.95
CA THR A 115 13.10 -6.95 -12.76
C THR A 115 11.82 -7.13 -13.57
N ASN A 116 11.30 -8.35 -13.67
CA ASN A 116 10.04 -8.70 -14.31
C ASN A 116 8.82 -8.55 -13.38
N ILE A 117 9.02 -8.20 -12.11
CA ILE A 117 7.97 -7.88 -11.14
C ILE A 117 7.98 -6.39 -10.83
N SER A 118 6.86 -5.71 -11.05
CA SER A 118 6.68 -4.33 -10.60
C SER A 118 5.69 -4.22 -9.45
N VAL A 119 5.95 -3.26 -8.55
CA VAL A 119 5.14 -3.00 -7.36
C VAL A 119 4.91 -1.50 -7.24
N ASN A 120 3.66 -1.04 -7.36
CA ASN A 120 3.30 0.38 -7.30
C ASN A 120 2.08 0.58 -6.39
N ALA A 121 1.78 1.84 -6.06
CA ALA A 121 0.58 2.18 -5.30
C ALA A 121 -0.15 3.36 -5.92
N ILE A 122 -1.47 3.33 -5.81
CA ILE A 122 -2.33 4.49 -6.07
C ILE A 122 -2.81 5.08 -4.75
N CYS A 123 -3.01 6.39 -4.73
CA CYS A 123 -3.51 7.18 -3.61
C CYS A 123 -4.76 7.93 -4.07
N PRO A 124 -5.94 7.29 -4.05
CA PRO A 124 -7.19 7.98 -4.35
C PRO A 124 -7.44 9.10 -3.35
N ALA A 125 -7.86 10.26 -3.85
CA ALA A 125 -8.56 11.27 -3.08
C ALA A 125 -10.02 10.84 -2.87
N LEU A 126 -10.96 11.78 -2.80
CA LEU A 126 -12.35 11.45 -2.49
C LEU A 126 -13.04 10.76 -3.67
N VAL A 127 -13.19 9.44 -3.59
CA VAL A 127 -14.00 8.65 -4.52
C VAL A 127 -15.31 8.27 -3.84
N VAL A 128 -16.45 8.61 -4.45
CA VAL A 128 -17.77 8.25 -3.92
C VAL A 128 -17.98 6.74 -4.06
N THR A 129 -17.85 6.03 -2.94
CA THR A 129 -18.05 4.59 -2.80
C THR A 129 -18.81 4.30 -1.50
N GLY A 130 -19.10 3.03 -1.21
CA GLY A 130 -19.70 2.63 0.07
C GLY A 130 -18.85 2.92 1.32
N LEU A 131 -17.59 3.34 1.16
CA LEU A 131 -16.73 3.75 2.27
C LEU A 131 -17.11 5.13 2.82
N VAL A 132 -17.68 6.00 1.99
CA VAL A 132 -18.06 7.37 2.38
C VAL A 132 -19.50 7.36 2.87
N ASN A 133 -19.78 8.07 3.96
CA ASN A 133 -21.16 8.26 4.42
C ASN A 133 -22.03 8.80 3.27
N PRO A 134 -23.17 8.16 2.94
CA PRO A 134 -23.98 8.54 1.77
C PRO A 134 -24.50 9.98 1.79
N ASP A 135 -24.85 10.51 2.96
CA ASP A 135 -25.35 11.88 3.10
C ASP A 135 -24.23 12.91 3.10
N LEU A 136 -23.04 12.54 3.57
CA LEU A 136 -21.84 13.33 3.31
C LEU A 136 -21.55 13.38 1.81
N ALA A 137 -21.54 12.24 1.12
CA ALA A 137 -21.23 12.15 -0.31
C ALA A 137 -22.15 13.05 -1.17
N LYS A 138 -23.44 13.17 -0.83
CA LYS A 138 -24.39 14.08 -1.52
C LYS A 138 -24.07 15.57 -1.33
N ARG A 139 -23.38 15.93 -0.25
CA ARG A 139 -23.04 17.32 0.11
C ARG A 139 -21.69 17.77 -0.43
N VAL A 140 -20.86 16.83 -0.89
CA VAL A 140 -19.55 17.15 -1.46
C VAL A 140 -19.77 17.79 -2.84
N PRO A 141 -19.19 18.98 -3.09
CA PRO A 141 -19.17 19.59 -4.42
C PRO A 141 -18.53 18.64 -5.45
N LYS A 142 -19.14 18.55 -6.64
CA LYS A 142 -18.75 17.57 -7.67
C LYS A 142 -17.31 17.73 -8.13
N GLU A 143 -16.81 18.95 -8.14
CA GLU A 143 -15.44 19.32 -8.49
C GLU A 143 -14.38 18.74 -7.55
N TYR A 144 -14.76 18.32 -6.33
CA TYR A 144 -13.85 17.68 -5.37
C TYR A 144 -13.95 16.16 -5.37
N ILE A 145 -14.81 15.58 -6.21
CA ILE A 145 -14.92 14.13 -6.37
C ILE A 145 -13.91 13.67 -7.42
N THR A 146 -13.08 12.71 -7.05
CA THR A 146 -12.24 11.96 -7.99
C THR A 146 -13.08 10.91 -8.72
N PRO A 147 -13.20 10.96 -10.06
CA PRO A 147 -13.86 9.92 -10.83
C PRO A 147 -13.11 8.60 -10.74
N ALA A 148 -13.85 7.49 -10.74
CA ALA A 148 -13.26 6.15 -10.83
C ALA A 148 -12.38 5.97 -12.08
N ALA A 149 -12.70 6.67 -13.17
CA ALA A 149 -11.90 6.67 -14.39
C ALA A 149 -10.45 7.16 -14.15
N THR A 150 -10.23 8.16 -13.28
CA THR A 150 -8.88 8.62 -12.91
C THR A 150 -8.10 7.51 -12.22
N ILE A 151 -8.77 6.76 -11.34
CA ILE A 151 -8.17 5.61 -10.63
C ILE A 151 -7.78 4.51 -11.61
N VAL A 152 -8.68 4.16 -12.53
CA VAL A 152 -8.45 3.14 -13.55
C VAL A 152 -7.28 3.52 -14.46
N LYS A 153 -7.24 4.77 -14.95
CA LYS A 153 -6.12 5.29 -15.77
C LYS A 153 -4.76 5.13 -15.07
N ALA A 154 -4.70 5.40 -13.76
CA ALA A 154 -3.47 5.23 -12.98
C ALA A 154 -3.06 3.75 -12.85
N ILE A 155 -4.02 2.85 -12.63
CA ILE A 155 -3.79 1.41 -12.56
C ILE A 155 -3.30 0.88 -13.92
N GLU A 156 -3.98 1.22 -15.01
CA GLU A 156 -3.61 0.84 -16.37
C GLU A 156 -2.18 1.26 -16.69
N ARG A 157 -1.80 2.51 -16.37
CA ARG A 157 -0.43 2.98 -16.55
C ARG A 157 0.61 2.09 -15.85
N PHE A 158 0.34 1.64 -14.62
CA PHE A 158 1.25 0.76 -13.87
C PHE A 158 1.25 -0.69 -14.36
N ILE A 159 0.17 -1.15 -14.98
CA ILE A 159 0.08 -2.49 -15.57
C ILE A 159 0.82 -2.52 -16.91
N ASP A 160 0.59 -1.51 -17.75
CA ASP A 160 1.07 -1.45 -19.14
C ASP A 160 2.56 -1.12 -19.25
N ASP A 161 3.12 -0.39 -18.28
CA ASP A 161 4.53 -0.01 -18.26
C ASP A 161 5.33 -0.81 -17.22
N PRO A 162 6.00 -1.90 -17.64
CA PRO A 162 6.75 -2.75 -16.72
C PRO A 162 7.98 -2.06 -16.12
N SER A 163 8.43 -0.93 -16.68
CA SER A 163 9.60 -0.18 -16.17
C SER A 163 9.29 0.60 -14.89
N ILE A 164 8.01 0.87 -14.62
CA ILE A 164 7.57 1.61 -13.45
C ILE A 164 7.45 0.66 -12.26
N THR A 165 8.27 0.88 -11.23
CA THR A 165 8.19 0.16 -9.95
C THR A 165 8.61 1.07 -8.81
N GLY A 166 7.97 0.93 -7.65
CA GLY A 166 8.17 1.76 -6.47
C GLY A 166 7.47 3.11 -6.53
N GLN A 167 6.68 3.37 -7.57
CA GLN A 167 6.01 4.64 -7.79
C GLN A 167 4.70 4.72 -7.01
N VAL A 168 4.35 5.93 -6.58
CA VAL A 168 3.07 6.26 -5.94
C VAL A 168 2.33 7.27 -6.81
N ALA A 169 1.07 7.00 -7.16
CA ALA A 169 0.24 7.90 -7.97
C ALA A 169 -0.94 8.43 -7.15
N GLU A 170 -0.90 9.71 -6.79
CA GLU A 170 -2.04 10.42 -6.21
C GLU A 170 -3.06 10.75 -7.29
N CYS A 171 -4.31 10.36 -7.06
CA CYS A 171 -5.40 10.55 -8.02
C CYS A 171 -6.42 11.52 -7.41
N SER A 172 -6.44 12.76 -7.89
CA SER A 172 -7.28 13.84 -7.35
C SER A 172 -8.01 14.56 -8.46
N GLY A 173 -9.35 14.52 -8.44
CA GLY A 173 -10.16 14.99 -9.56
C GLY A 173 -9.81 14.23 -10.85
N GLU A 174 -9.59 14.97 -11.94
CA GLU A 174 -9.20 14.42 -13.25
C GLU A 174 -7.68 14.23 -13.40
N GLU A 175 -6.89 14.57 -12.37
CA GLU A 175 -5.43 14.61 -12.43
C GLU A 175 -4.77 13.44 -11.70
N ILE A 176 -3.58 13.05 -12.18
CA ILE A 176 -2.71 12.03 -11.58
C ILE A 176 -1.35 12.66 -11.29
N PHE A 177 -0.98 12.70 -10.02
CA PHE A 177 0.30 13.23 -9.54
C PHE A 177 1.21 12.08 -9.10
N TYR A 178 2.35 11.92 -9.75
CA TYR A 178 3.36 10.93 -9.35
C TYR A 178 4.20 11.48 -8.20
N ARG A 179 4.29 10.72 -7.11
CA ARG A 179 4.88 11.14 -5.83
C ARG A 179 6.18 10.40 -5.57
N ASP A 180 7.28 11.10 -5.76
CA ASP A 180 8.61 10.59 -5.44
C ASP A 180 8.79 10.31 -3.94
N GLY A 181 9.77 9.45 -3.64
CA GLY A 181 10.24 9.24 -2.27
C GLY A 181 10.83 10.52 -1.67
N HIS A 182 10.80 10.62 -0.34
CA HIS A 182 11.49 11.71 0.33
C HIS A 182 13.00 11.66 0.04
N ALA A 183 13.60 12.82 -0.17
CA ALA A 183 15.04 12.95 -0.26
C ALA A 183 15.68 12.46 1.05
N PHE A 184 16.83 11.79 0.93
CA PHE A 184 17.63 11.43 2.10
C PHE A 184 18.23 12.69 2.72
N SER A 185 18.24 12.76 4.05
CA SER A 185 18.80 13.90 4.77
C SER A 185 20.32 14.05 4.58
N ASN A 186 21.03 12.94 4.31
CA ASN A 186 22.46 12.89 4.03
C ASN A 186 22.86 11.53 3.43
N GLU A 187 24.13 11.40 3.04
CA GLU A 187 24.68 10.16 2.49
C GLU A 187 24.69 9.00 3.49
N GLY A 188 24.76 9.25 4.80
CA GLY A 188 24.64 8.21 5.83
C GLY A 188 23.26 7.55 5.82
N SER A 189 22.19 8.35 5.86
CA SER A 189 20.81 7.86 5.77
C SER A 189 20.56 7.11 4.47
N LYS A 190 21.05 7.64 3.34
CA LYS A 190 20.99 6.97 2.04
C LYS A 190 21.70 5.62 2.11
N TRP A 191 22.94 5.59 2.57
CA TRP A 191 23.74 4.37 2.67
C TRP A 191 23.03 3.29 3.51
N VAL A 192 22.48 3.65 4.67
CA VAL A 192 21.73 2.73 5.55
C VAL A 192 20.51 2.16 4.82
N MET A 193 19.67 3.04 4.25
CA MET A 193 18.39 2.64 3.64
C MET A 193 18.55 1.94 2.29
N THR A 194 19.67 2.13 1.60
CA THR A 194 19.99 1.48 0.31
C THR A 194 20.98 0.32 0.47
N GLY A 195 20.77 -0.49 1.52
CA GLY A 195 21.43 -1.78 1.69
C GLY A 195 22.84 -1.74 2.32
N GLY A 196 23.26 -0.61 2.88
CA GLY A 196 24.55 -0.48 3.59
C GLY A 196 24.73 -1.49 4.70
N LEU A 197 23.73 -1.61 5.58
CA LEU A 197 23.75 -2.59 6.68
C LEU A 197 23.85 -4.03 6.15
N LYS A 198 23.14 -4.35 5.07
CA LYS A 198 23.16 -5.70 4.48
C LYS A 198 24.55 -6.08 3.98
N ARG A 199 25.35 -5.13 3.48
CA ARG A 199 26.71 -5.35 2.98
C ARG A 199 27.72 -5.66 4.09
N LEU A 200 27.38 -5.36 5.35
CA LEU A 200 28.23 -5.66 6.51
C LEU A 200 27.92 -7.01 7.17
N LEU A 201 26.83 -7.68 6.75
CA LEU A 201 26.48 -8.99 7.30
C LEU A 201 27.54 -10.02 6.94
N LEU A 202 28.06 -10.72 7.94
CA LEU A 202 28.96 -11.86 7.75
C LEU A 202 28.18 -13.09 7.29
N PRO A 203 28.85 -14.10 6.68
CA PRO A 203 28.22 -15.37 6.36
C PRO A 203 27.54 -15.98 7.59
N GLY A 204 26.23 -16.23 7.50
CA GLY A 204 25.41 -16.77 8.60
C GLY A 204 24.60 -15.73 9.40
N GLU A 205 24.91 -14.44 9.29
CA GLU A 205 24.17 -13.37 10.00
C GLU A 205 22.89 -12.93 9.26
N GLU A 206 22.66 -13.44 8.05
CA GLU A 206 21.48 -13.13 7.24
C GLU A 206 20.15 -13.54 7.91
N GLN A 207 20.20 -14.48 8.87
CA GLN A 207 19.06 -14.90 9.67
C GLN A 207 18.71 -13.94 10.82
N ALA A 208 19.61 -13.04 11.23
CA ALA A 208 19.38 -12.11 12.35
C ALA A 208 18.23 -11.09 12.08
N VAL A 209 17.83 -10.92 10.82
CA VAL A 209 16.72 -10.04 10.39
C VAL A 209 15.35 -10.78 10.41
N ARG A 210 15.31 -12.07 10.78
CA ARG A 210 14.08 -12.90 10.79
C ARG A 210 13.59 -13.31 12.19
N LYS A 211 14.16 -12.77 13.28
CA LYS A 211 13.66 -13.03 14.63
C LYS A 211 12.54 -12.05 14.99
#